data_AF-A0A6B3NL31-F1
#
_entry.id   AF-A0A6B3NL31-F1
#
_cell.length_a   1.000
_cell.length_b   1.000
_cell.length_c   1.000
_cell.angle_alpha   90.00
_cell.angle_beta   90.00
_cell.angle_gamma   90.00
#
_symmetry.space_group_name_H-M   'P 1'
#
loop_
_entity.id
_entity.type
_entity.pdbx_description
1 polymer ?
#
loop_
_entity_poly.entity_id
_entity_poly.type
_entity_poly.pdbx_seq_one_letter_code
_entity_poly.pdbx_strand_id
1 'polypeptide(L)'
;QDNGRWSVADPRVPAANDRLTCIITSLDGTWHRPFTTLELAAIQSLVEPEEQFELDGLSDQAWRERIGNAVPPDAAEAIADVMGTTLLLAALGETFMLSSMPIWVRPVAVGLSVSQQVTQ
;
A
#
# COMPACT_ATOMS: atom_id res chain seq x y z
N GLN A 1 -15.92 21.39 -33.34
CA GLN A 1 -14.49 21.50 -32.97
C GLN A 1 -14.46 21.51 -31.47
N ASP A 2 -14.07 20.39 -30.87
CA ASP A 2 -14.05 20.18 -29.42
C ASP A 2 -12.68 20.57 -28.89
N ASN A 3 -12.50 21.88 -28.65
CA ASN A 3 -11.23 22.47 -28.25
C ASN A 3 -11.33 23.02 -26.80
N GLY A 4 -12.20 22.41 -25.98
CA GLY A 4 -12.28 22.70 -24.56
C GLY A 4 -10.94 22.41 -23.89
N ARG A 5 -10.63 23.13 -22.80
CA ARG A 5 -9.36 23.00 -22.06
C ARG A 5 -9.07 21.57 -21.55
N TRP A 6 -10.08 20.70 -21.55
CA TRP A 6 -10.03 19.30 -21.14
C TRP A 6 -10.18 18.32 -22.31
N SER A 7 -10.16 18.82 -23.55
CA SER A 7 -10.21 17.98 -24.74
C SER A 7 -8.92 17.19 -24.88
N VAL A 8 -9.04 15.87 -25.02
CA VAL A 8 -7.91 14.96 -25.31
C VAL A 8 -7.21 15.34 -26.62
N ALA A 9 -7.90 16.07 -27.50
CA ALA A 9 -7.40 16.54 -28.78
C ALA A 9 -6.91 18.00 -28.77
N ASP A 10 -6.81 18.68 -27.61
CA ASP A 10 -6.26 20.05 -27.56
C ASP A 10 -4.75 20.03 -27.91
N PRO A 11 -4.31 20.68 -29.02
CA PRO A 11 -2.91 20.65 -29.44
C PRO A 11 -2.00 21.57 -28.61
N ARG A 12 -2.54 22.32 -27.64
CA ARG A 12 -1.75 23.23 -26.80
C ARG A 12 -0.84 22.44 -25.85
N VAL A 13 0.45 22.77 -25.87
CA VAL A 13 1.43 22.24 -24.93
C VAL A 13 1.27 22.97 -23.58
N PRO A 14 1.21 22.25 -22.44
CA PRO A 14 1.06 22.90 -21.14
C PRO A 14 2.28 23.72 -20.73
N ALA A 15 2.08 24.70 -19.86
CA ALA A 15 3.16 25.48 -19.27
C ALA A 15 3.97 24.65 -18.27
N ALA A 16 5.23 25.03 -18.03
CA ALA A 16 6.15 24.28 -17.16
C ALA A 16 5.64 24.05 -15.71
N ASN A 17 4.78 24.95 -15.21
CA ASN A 17 4.22 24.89 -13.86
C ASN A 17 2.79 24.35 -13.83
N ASP A 18 2.24 23.92 -14.97
CA ASP A 18 0.91 23.32 -14.98
C ASP A 18 0.95 21.98 -14.23
N ARG A 19 -0.06 21.75 -13.37
CA ARG A 19 -0.27 20.42 -12.77
C ARG A 19 -0.88 19.52 -13.83
N LEU A 20 -0.09 18.54 -14.29
CA LEU A 20 -0.48 17.60 -15.34
C LEU A 20 -0.46 16.18 -14.79
N THR A 21 -1.36 15.34 -15.28
CA THR A 21 -1.21 13.89 -15.18
C THR A 21 -0.42 13.42 -16.39
N CYS A 22 0.90 13.35 -16.27
CA CYS A 22 1.76 12.89 -17.36
C CYS A 22 1.80 11.36 -17.42
N ILE A 23 1.73 10.82 -18.63
CA ILE A 23 2.10 9.44 -18.94
C ILE A 23 3.49 9.47 -19.58
N ILE A 24 4.44 8.79 -18.97
CA ILE A 24 5.79 8.63 -19.52
C ILE A 24 5.86 7.25 -20.16
N THR A 25 6.24 7.20 -21.44
CA THR A 25 6.61 5.93 -22.08
C THR A 25 8.09 5.68 -21.84
N SER A 26 8.42 4.59 -21.16
CA SER A 26 9.79 4.14 -20.93
C SER A 26 10.41 3.53 -22.20
N LEU A 27 11.73 3.38 -22.22
CA LEU A 27 12.46 2.79 -23.35
C LEU A 27 12.08 1.32 -23.61
N ASP A 28 11.53 0.64 -22.60
CA ASP A 28 11.03 -0.73 -22.68
C ASP A 28 9.55 -0.79 -23.16
N GLY A 29 8.95 0.35 -23.51
CA GLY A 29 7.56 0.44 -23.95
C GLY A 29 6.53 0.41 -22.81
N THR A 30 6.96 0.37 -21.55
CA THR A 30 6.05 0.45 -20.40
C THR A 30 5.58 1.89 -20.17
N TRP A 31 4.38 2.03 -19.61
CA TRP A 31 3.78 3.33 -19.31
C TRP A 31 3.83 3.59 -17.81
N HIS A 32 4.38 4.74 -17.43
CA HIS A 32 4.43 5.20 -16.05
C HIS A 32 3.49 6.37 -15.85
N ARG A 33 2.68 6.29 -14.80
CA ARG A 33 1.94 7.42 -14.24
C ARG A 33 1.97 7.38 -12.71
N PRO A 34 1.77 8.51 -12.04
CA PRO A 34 1.51 8.51 -10.60
C PRO A 34 0.25 7.70 -10.26
N PHE A 35 0.25 7.05 -9.10
CA PHE A 35 -0.96 6.44 -8.54
C PHE A 35 -2.01 7.50 -8.20
N THR A 36 -3.27 7.21 -8.47
CA THR A 36 -4.41 8.01 -8.01
C THR A 36 -4.58 7.88 -6.50
N THR A 37 -5.37 8.77 -5.91
CA THR A 37 -5.65 8.72 -4.46
C THR A 37 -6.46 7.49 -4.07
N LEU A 38 -7.37 7.02 -4.93
CA LEU A 38 -8.08 5.75 -4.74
C LEU A 38 -7.12 4.56 -4.74
N GLU A 39 -6.16 4.53 -5.68
CA GLU A 39 -5.19 3.43 -5.76
C GLU A 39 -4.27 3.39 -4.54
N LEU A 40 -3.85 4.55 -4.04
CA LEU A 40 -3.09 4.60 -2.79
C LEU A 40 -3.91 4.08 -1.60
N ALA A 41 -5.21 4.40 -1.55
CA ALA A 41 -6.09 3.91 -0.50
C ALA A 41 -6.27 2.39 -0.58
N ALA A 42 -6.48 1.86 -1.79
CA ALA A 42 -6.61 0.42 -2.03
C ALA A 42 -5.32 -0.34 -1.68
N ILE A 43 -4.14 0.19 -2.06
CA ILE A 43 -2.85 -0.41 -1.68
C ILE A 43 -2.67 -0.47 -0.16
N GLN A 44 -3.24 0.52 0.55
CA GLN A 44 -3.21 0.57 2.02
C GLN A 44 -4.37 -0.20 2.66
N SER A 45 -5.09 -1.05 1.93
CA SER A 45 -6.26 -1.81 2.40
C SER A 45 -7.35 -0.95 3.04
N LEU A 46 -7.48 0.32 2.65
CA LEU A 46 -8.50 1.22 3.20
C LEU A 46 -9.87 1.07 2.51
N VAL A 47 -9.88 0.57 1.28
CA VAL A 47 -11.06 0.45 0.42
C VAL A 47 -10.78 -0.56 -0.69
N GLU A 48 -11.79 -1.32 -1.12
CA GLU A 48 -11.63 -2.16 -2.30
C GLU A 48 -11.76 -1.32 -3.59
N PRO A 49 -11.06 -1.65 -4.69
CA PRO A 49 -11.08 -0.84 -5.91
C PRO A 49 -12.47 -0.63 -6.52
N GLU A 50 -13.38 -1.59 -6.34
CA GLU A 50 -14.77 -1.54 -6.80
C GLU A 50 -15.73 -0.77 -5.89
N GLU A 51 -15.29 -0.34 -4.71
CA GLU A 51 -16.15 0.32 -3.73
C GLU A 51 -16.24 1.84 -3.94
N GLN A 52 -17.32 2.42 -3.43
CA GLN A 52 -17.44 3.88 -3.37
C GLN A 52 -16.50 4.41 -2.28
N PHE A 53 -15.58 5.29 -2.66
CA PHE A 53 -14.62 5.91 -1.76
C PHE A 53 -14.81 7.42 -1.70
N GLU A 54 -15.12 7.95 -0.51
CA GLU A 54 -15.30 9.39 -0.28
C GLU A 54 -14.41 9.86 0.87
N LEU A 55 -13.74 10.99 0.68
CA LEU A 55 -12.81 11.57 1.63
C LEU A 55 -13.25 12.96 2.05
N ASP A 56 -13.20 13.22 3.36
CA ASP A 56 -13.54 14.52 3.91
C ASP A 56 -12.44 15.56 3.67
N GLY A 57 -12.85 16.79 3.34
CA GLY A 57 -11.99 17.92 3.03
C GLY A 57 -11.89 18.24 1.53
N LEU A 58 -10.91 19.06 1.15
CA LEU A 58 -10.76 19.56 -0.22
C LEU A 58 -9.32 19.45 -0.77
N SER A 59 -8.39 18.88 0.00
CA SER A 59 -6.97 18.85 -0.34
C SER A 59 -6.49 17.43 -0.63
N ASP A 60 -6.28 17.16 -1.91
CA ASP A 60 -5.73 15.87 -2.37
C ASP A 60 -4.35 15.58 -1.77
N GLN A 61 -3.51 16.61 -1.59
CA GLN A 61 -2.21 16.45 -0.92
C GLN A 61 -2.38 15.94 0.51
N ALA A 62 -3.32 16.51 1.27
CA ALA A 62 -3.55 16.11 2.66
C ALA A 62 -4.11 14.69 2.76
N TRP A 63 -4.97 14.31 1.81
CA TRP A 63 -5.48 12.94 1.71
C TRP A 63 -4.36 11.94 1.48
N ARG A 64 -3.53 12.18 0.47
CA ARG A 64 -2.41 11.27 0.12
C ARG A 64 -1.40 11.13 1.24
N GLU A 65 -1.10 12.21 1.94
CA GLU A 65 -0.23 12.18 3.12
C GLU A 65 -0.82 11.31 4.23
N ARG A 66 -2.11 11.47 4.55
CA ARG A 66 -2.78 10.66 5.58
C ARG A 66 -2.85 9.19 5.20
N ILE A 67 -3.21 8.88 3.95
CA ILE A 67 -3.24 7.50 3.43
C ILE A 67 -1.84 6.88 3.51
N GLY A 68 -0.80 7.60 3.07
CA GLY A 68 0.57 7.12 3.11
C GLY A 68 1.12 6.91 4.53
N ASN A 69 0.66 7.70 5.51
CA ASN A 69 1.07 7.58 6.91
C ASN A 69 0.22 6.58 7.72
N ALA A 70 -0.87 6.06 7.16
CA ALA A 70 -1.74 5.11 7.84
C ALA A 70 -1.07 3.73 7.98
N VAL A 71 -1.41 3.01 9.04
CA VAL A 71 -1.17 1.57 9.12
C VAL A 71 -2.29 0.87 8.34
N PRO A 72 -1.97 -0.03 7.38
CA PRO A 72 -2.99 -0.75 6.64
C PRO A 72 -3.95 -1.51 7.57
N PRO A 73 -5.29 -1.41 7.39
CA PRO A 73 -6.27 -2.11 8.22
C PRO A 73 -6.00 -3.61 8.35
N ASP A 74 -5.72 -4.32 7.26
CA ASP A 74 -5.44 -5.77 7.30
C ASP A 74 -4.22 -6.09 8.19
N ALA A 75 -3.18 -5.25 8.12
CA ALA A 75 -2.00 -5.40 8.96
C ALA A 75 -2.33 -5.08 10.43
N ALA A 76 -3.15 -4.07 10.67
CA ALA A 76 -3.62 -3.72 12.01
C ALA A 76 -4.48 -4.82 12.62
N GLU A 77 -5.37 -5.46 11.84
CA GLU A 77 -6.18 -6.60 12.25
C GLU A 77 -5.31 -7.79 12.63
N ALA A 78 -4.35 -8.17 11.78
CA ALA A 78 -3.43 -9.27 12.09
C ALA A 78 -2.62 -9.03 13.38
N ILE A 79 -2.20 -7.79 13.63
CA ILE A 79 -1.54 -7.41 14.89
C ILE A 79 -2.51 -7.52 16.07
N ALA A 80 -3.74 -7.02 15.90
CA ALA A 80 -4.77 -7.03 16.92
C ALA A 80 -5.19 -8.46 17.31
N ASP A 81 -5.25 -9.39 16.37
CA ASP A 81 -5.55 -10.80 16.63
C ASP A 81 -4.51 -11.46 17.54
N VAL A 82 -3.23 -11.21 17.27
CA VAL A 82 -2.13 -11.70 18.12
C VAL A 82 -2.20 -11.07 19.52
N MET A 83 -2.45 -9.76 19.58
CA MET A 83 -2.63 -9.05 20.86
C MET A 83 -3.83 -9.60 21.64
N GLY A 84 -4.98 -9.76 20.99
CA GLY A 84 -6.22 -10.25 21.57
C GLY A 84 -6.08 -11.67 22.12
N THR A 85 -5.48 -12.57 21.32
CA THR A 85 -5.16 -13.93 21.76
C THR A 85 -4.27 -13.91 23.01
N THR A 86 -3.24 -13.07 23.00
CA THR A 86 -2.30 -12.94 24.13
C THR A 86 -3.01 -12.44 25.38
N LEU A 87 -3.88 -11.42 25.26
CA LEU A 87 -4.64 -10.87 26.37
C LEU A 87 -5.62 -11.89 26.96
N LEU A 88 -6.29 -12.69 26.10
CA LEU A 88 -7.19 -13.74 26.55
C LEU A 88 -6.46 -14.86 27.29
N LEU A 89 -5.30 -15.30 26.78
CA LEU A 89 -4.46 -16.30 27.46
C LEU A 89 -3.99 -15.79 28.83
N ALA A 90 -3.50 -14.56 28.89
CA ALA A 90 -3.08 -13.95 30.15
C ALA A 90 -4.24 -13.86 31.16
N ALA A 91 -5.45 -13.54 30.71
CA ALA A 91 -6.64 -13.50 31.55
C ALA A 91 -7.05 -14.88 32.11
N LEU A 92 -6.75 -15.96 31.37
CA LEU A 92 -6.97 -17.34 31.80
C LEU A 92 -5.83 -17.90 32.68
N GLY A 93 -4.77 -17.11 32.92
CA GLY A 93 -3.61 -17.53 33.69
C GLY A 93 -2.55 -18.30 32.88
N GLU A 94 -2.72 -18.39 31.56
CA GLU A 94 -1.75 -19.01 30.67
C GLU A 94 -0.56 -18.07 30.46
N THR A 95 0.64 -18.53 30.80
CA THR A 95 1.88 -17.73 30.72
C THR A 95 2.77 -18.11 29.54
N PHE A 96 2.46 -19.21 28.87
CA PHE A 96 3.21 -19.75 27.74
C PHE A 96 2.26 -20.37 26.73
N MET A 97 2.56 -20.21 25.44
CA MET A 97 1.79 -20.82 24.36
C MET A 97 2.74 -21.34 23.28
N LEU A 98 2.55 -22.60 22.89
CA LEU A 98 3.22 -23.21 21.75
C LEU A 98 2.24 -23.25 20.59
N SER A 99 2.62 -22.64 19.47
CA SER A 99 1.76 -22.47 18.30
C SER A 99 2.50 -22.86 17.02
N SER A 100 1.75 -23.36 16.04
CA SER A 100 2.23 -23.59 14.68
C SER A 100 1.97 -22.40 13.74
N MET A 101 1.53 -21.25 14.27
CA MET A 101 1.34 -20.04 13.46
C MET A 101 2.68 -19.61 12.85
N PRO A 102 2.70 -19.24 11.56
CA PRO A 102 3.93 -18.84 10.90
C PRO A 102 4.50 -17.57 11.54
N ILE A 103 5.80 -17.57 11.80
CA ILE A 103 6.51 -16.38 12.25
C ILE A 103 6.61 -15.42 11.05
N TRP A 104 5.94 -14.28 11.18
CA TRP A 104 5.88 -13.16 10.25
C TRP A 104 7.25 -12.58 9.85
N VAL A 105 8.26 -12.64 10.72
CA VAL A 105 9.67 -12.36 10.37
C VAL A 105 10.45 -13.66 10.27
N ARG A 106 10.71 -14.13 9.06
CA ARG A 106 11.58 -15.30 8.83
C ARG A 106 13.04 -14.84 8.69
N PRO A 107 14.00 -15.36 9.47
CA PRO A 107 15.42 -15.08 9.28
C PRO A 107 15.95 -15.89 8.08
N VAL A 108 15.47 -15.57 6.87
CA VAL A 108 15.82 -16.27 5.62
C VAL A 108 17.33 -16.25 5.40
N ALA A 109 18.00 -15.15 5.76
CA ALA A 109 19.46 -15.03 5.69
C ALA A 109 20.20 -16.08 6.55
N VAL A 110 19.66 -16.44 7.71
CA VAL A 110 20.23 -17.51 8.58
C VAL A 110 19.97 -18.90 7.99
N GLY A 111 18.82 -19.11 7.37
CA GLY A 111 18.53 -20.38 6.67
C GLY A 111 19.45 -20.62 5.46
N LEU A 112 19.82 -19.55 4.74
CA LEU A 112 20.72 -19.62 3.59
C LEU A 112 22.18 -19.88 4.00
N SER A 113 22.65 -19.33 5.13
CA SER A 113 24.02 -19.54 5.60
C SER A 113 24.28 -20.97 6.08
N VAL A 114 23.28 -21.63 6.66
CA VAL A 114 23.35 -23.05 7.07
C VAL A 114 23.35 -23.98 5.85
N SER A 115 22.59 -23.64 4.80
CA SER A 115 22.49 -24.46 3.58
C SER A 115 23.80 -24.50 2.78
N GLN A 116 24.61 -23.43 2.82
CA GLN A 116 25.91 -23.39 2.14
C GLN A 116 26.97 -24.32 2.75
N GLN A 117 26.85 -24.70 4.04
CA GLN A 117 27.84 -25.56 4.69
C GLN A 117 27.68 -27.05 4.36
N VAL A 118 26.54 -27.48 3.81
CA VAL A 118 26.26 -28.90 3.51
C VAL A 118 26.80 -29.33 2.14
N THR A 119 27.35 -28.40 1.35
CA THR A 119 27.92 -28.69 0.01
C THR A 119 29.46 -28.58 -0.02
N GLN A 120 30.14 -28.77 1.11
CA GLN A 120 31.61 -28.94 1.15
C GLN A 120 31.99 -30.37 1.49
#